data_AF-A0AAN7VQ85-F1
#
_entry.id   AF-A0AAN7VQ85-F1
#
_cell.length_a   1.000
_cell.length_b   1.000
_cell.length_c   1.000
_cell.angle_alpha   90.00
_cell.angle_beta   90.00
_cell.angle_gamma   90.00
#
_symmetry.space_group_name_H-M   'P 1'
#
loop_
_entity.id
_entity.type
_entity.pdbx_description
1 polymer ?
#
loop_
_entity_poly.entity_id
_entity_poly.type
_entity_poly.pdbx_seq_one_letter_code
_entity_poly.pdbx_strand_id
1 'polypeptide(L)'
;MEWFGLTLYGYPDSIKAFMRDDYVEPVVQQTTNLGSKKPFAELLTTIDIYIGRTDGYCYKSIDRYKKMRQRGVRKPVAPNEMYSEPITTAMDMSFWTNDPDLQLTDWYKKRSYRPKPSTDIGGYVYNPNK
;
A
#
# COMPACT_ATOMS: atom_id res chain seq x y z
N MET A 1 -1.52 -24.35 33.23
CA MET A 1 -1.90 -24.07 31.84
C MET A 1 -1.91 -22.55 31.71
N GLU A 2 -0.75 -21.96 31.41
CA GLU A 2 -0.53 -20.51 31.43
C GLU A 2 -1.12 -19.88 30.18
N TRP A 3 -2.29 -19.25 30.33
CA TRP A 3 -3.06 -18.62 29.25
C TRP A 3 -2.60 -17.18 28.96
N PHE A 4 -1.51 -16.71 29.56
CA PHE A 4 -1.00 -15.35 29.34
C PHE A 4 0.50 -15.44 29.12
N GLY A 5 0.87 -15.46 27.84
CA GLY A 5 2.23 -15.62 27.33
C GLY A 5 3.16 -14.46 27.68
N LEU A 6 3.54 -14.36 28.95
CA LEU A 6 4.78 -13.72 29.38
C LEU A 6 5.89 -14.74 29.18
N THR A 7 6.42 -14.84 27.97
CA THR A 7 7.70 -15.54 27.78
C THR A 7 8.80 -14.72 28.47
N LEU A 8 9.87 -15.38 28.92
CA LEU A 8 11.02 -14.76 29.62
C LEU A 8 11.66 -13.57 28.83
N TYR A 9 11.28 -13.41 27.56
CA TYR A 9 11.78 -12.43 26.60
C TYR A 9 10.76 -11.31 26.25
N GLY A 10 9.61 -11.26 26.93
CA GLY A 10 8.58 -10.23 26.74
C GLY A 10 7.36 -10.67 25.92
N TYR A 11 6.51 -9.70 25.57
CA TYR A 11 5.35 -9.93 24.71
C TYR A 11 5.82 -10.27 23.28
N PRO A 12 5.35 -11.39 22.68
CA PRO A 12 5.55 -11.61 21.26
C PRO A 12 4.86 -10.49 20.48
N ASP A 13 5.61 -9.84 19.59
CA ASP A 13 5.11 -8.75 18.75
C ASP A 13 4.15 -9.36 17.72
N SER A 14 2.84 -9.28 18.00
CA SER A 14 1.82 -10.01 17.25
C SER A 14 1.83 -9.68 15.75
N ILE A 15 2.20 -8.46 15.39
CA ILE A 15 2.32 -8.04 13.99
C ILE A 15 3.49 -8.74 13.29
N LYS A 16 4.61 -8.95 13.99
CA LYS A 16 5.77 -9.64 13.41
C LYS A 16 5.51 -11.11 13.16
N ALA A 17 4.60 -11.74 13.92
CA ALA A 17 4.21 -13.13 13.71
C ALA A 17 3.50 -13.35 12.37
N PHE A 18 2.87 -12.30 11.81
CA PHE A 18 2.19 -12.35 10.51
C PHE A 18 3.00 -11.72 9.37
N MET A 19 4.24 -11.26 9.63
CA MET A 19 5.11 -10.82 8.53
C MET A 19 5.58 -12.03 7.74
N ARG A 20 5.70 -11.88 6.42
CA ARG A 20 6.32 -12.92 5.61
C ARG A 20 7.81 -12.96 5.88
N ASP A 21 8.38 -14.17 5.85
CA ASP A 21 9.81 -14.38 6.08
C ASP A 21 10.69 -13.79 4.97
N ASP A 22 10.15 -13.65 3.76
CA ASP A 22 10.82 -13.07 2.58
C ASP A 22 10.84 -11.54 2.59
N TYR A 23 10.01 -10.90 3.41
CA TYR A 23 9.89 -9.44 3.43
C TYR A 23 10.93 -8.78 4.34
N VAL A 24 11.76 -7.91 3.76
CA VAL A 24 12.74 -7.10 4.49
C VAL A 24 12.47 -5.62 4.25
N GLU A 25 12.01 -4.91 5.29
CA GLU A 25 11.81 -3.46 5.19
C GLU A 25 13.17 -2.72 5.13
N PRO A 26 13.34 -1.76 4.20
CA PRO A 26 14.58 -1.01 4.11
C PRO A 26 14.82 -0.18 5.38
N VAL A 27 16.00 -0.35 5.95
CA VAL A 27 16.42 0.35 7.19
C VAL A 27 17.02 1.71 6.89
N VAL A 28 17.63 1.86 5.71
CA VAL A 28 18.33 3.09 5.30
C VAL A 28 17.77 3.56 3.97
N GLN A 29 17.61 4.87 3.86
CA GLN A 29 17.20 5.49 2.62
C GLN A 29 18.26 5.32 1.53
N GLN A 30 17.87 4.74 0.40
CA GLN A 30 18.75 4.62 -0.74
C GLN A 30 19.09 6.01 -1.28
N THR A 31 20.37 6.35 -1.30
CA THR A 31 20.89 7.54 -1.96
C THR A 31 20.88 7.30 -3.46
N THR A 32 20.02 8.00 -4.20
CA THR A 32 20.10 7.98 -5.67
C THR A 32 21.10 9.02 -6.14
N ASN A 33 22.08 8.58 -6.92
CA ASN A 33 22.79 9.47 -7.85
C ASN A 33 21.77 9.93 -8.90
N LEU A 34 21.19 11.12 -8.69
CA LEU A 34 20.19 11.71 -9.57
C LEU A 34 20.84 12.20 -10.88
N GLY A 35 21.09 11.28 -11.80
CA GLY A 35 21.27 11.56 -13.23
C GLY A 35 19.93 11.77 -13.95
N SER A 36 18.88 12.21 -13.24
CA SER A 36 17.52 12.24 -13.79
C SER A 36 17.25 13.52 -14.58
N LYS A 37 16.95 13.38 -15.87
CA LYS A 37 16.52 14.47 -16.78
C LYS A 37 15.08 14.97 -16.52
N LYS A 38 14.60 14.93 -15.28
CA LYS A 38 13.24 15.38 -14.94
C LYS A 38 13.23 16.88 -14.63
N PRO A 39 12.15 17.60 -14.96
CA PRO A 39 12.03 19.01 -14.61
C PRO A 39 12.07 19.21 -13.09
N PHE A 40 12.72 20.28 -12.64
CA PHE A 40 12.99 20.55 -11.22
C PHE A 40 11.72 20.55 -10.35
N ALA A 41 10.58 21.01 -10.88
CA ALA A 41 9.30 21.00 -10.18
C ALA A 41 8.83 19.58 -9.77
N GLU A 42 9.08 18.56 -10.59
CA GLU A 42 8.76 17.16 -10.26
C GLU A 42 9.76 16.55 -9.26
N LEU A 43 10.98 17.09 -9.20
CA LEU A 43 11.96 16.68 -8.20
C LEU A 43 11.59 17.22 -6.80
N LEU A 44 10.97 18.40 -6.72
CA LEU A 44 10.50 18.97 -5.45
C LEU A 44 9.35 18.19 -4.81
N THR A 45 8.53 17.49 -5.59
CA THR A 45 7.48 16.63 -5.01
C THR A 45 8.03 15.33 -4.46
N THR A 46 9.18 14.88 -4.98
CA THR A 46 9.86 13.64 -4.61
C THR A 46 10.93 13.80 -3.52
N ILE A 47 11.34 15.05 -3.23
CA ILE A 47 12.39 15.37 -2.26
C ILE A 47 11.87 16.41 -1.26
N ASP A 48 11.94 16.09 0.02
CA ASP A 48 11.70 17.00 1.14
C ASP A 48 13.05 17.37 1.77
N ILE A 49 13.27 18.67 2.02
CA ILE A 49 14.48 19.21 2.64
C ILE A 49 14.71 18.63 4.05
N TYR A 50 13.65 18.29 4.79
CA TYR A 50 13.73 17.78 6.17
C TYR A 50 13.76 16.26 6.29
N ILE A 51 13.36 15.53 5.24
CA ILE A 51 13.17 14.07 5.29
C ILE A 51 14.06 13.37 4.26
N GLY A 52 14.51 14.07 3.23
CA GLY A 52 15.10 13.48 2.04
C GLY A 52 13.99 13.00 1.09
N ARG A 53 14.18 11.84 0.46
CA ARG A 53 13.22 11.34 -0.54
C ARG A 53 11.90 10.89 0.11
N THR A 54 10.79 11.22 -0.53
CA THR A 54 9.44 10.82 -0.17
C THR A 54 9.08 9.49 -0.85
N ASP A 55 9.64 8.39 -0.36
CA ASP A 55 9.48 7.04 -0.91
C ASP A 55 8.40 6.20 -0.20
N GLY A 56 7.79 6.73 0.86
CA GLY A 56 6.74 6.05 1.62
C GLY A 56 7.26 5.06 2.67
N TYR A 57 8.57 4.90 2.80
CA TYR A 57 9.18 4.11 3.87
C TYR A 57 9.52 4.96 5.09
N CYS A 58 9.24 4.42 6.26
CA CYS A 58 9.38 5.16 7.51
C CYS A 58 10.78 5.00 8.14
N TYR A 59 11.61 4.07 7.65
CA TYR A 59 12.97 3.80 8.13
C TYR A 59 13.07 3.75 9.67
N LYS A 60 12.11 3.04 10.30
CA LYS A 60 11.97 2.92 11.77
C LYS A 60 11.78 4.25 12.53
N SER A 61 11.38 5.33 11.86
CA SER A 61 11.09 6.64 12.46
C SER A 61 9.60 6.99 12.38
N ILE A 62 8.98 7.16 13.56
CA ILE A 62 7.57 7.59 13.69
C ILE A 62 7.37 9.01 13.15
N ASP A 63 8.34 9.90 13.37
CA ASP A 63 8.24 11.29 12.89
C ASP A 63 8.26 11.36 11.37
N ARG A 64 9.08 10.50 10.74
CA ARG A 64 9.11 10.36 9.29
C ARG A 64 7.78 9.85 8.74
N TYR A 65 7.20 8.81 9.37
CA TYR A 65 5.88 8.29 9.01
C TYR A 65 4.82 9.41 9.02
N LYS A 66 4.75 10.19 10.10
CA LYS A 66 3.77 11.29 10.24
C LYS A 66 3.91 12.32 9.12
N LYS A 67 5.13 12.77 8.84
CA LYS A 67 5.38 13.77 7.79
C LYS A 67 5.09 13.23 6.39
N MET A 68 5.43 11.97 6.10
CA MET A 68 5.09 11.33 4.82
C MET A 68 3.57 11.19 4.63
N ARG A 69 2.85 10.82 5.70
CA ARG A 69 1.39 10.73 5.69
C ARG A 69 0.72 12.09 5.46
N GLN A 70 1.23 13.16 6.07
CA GLN A 70 0.76 14.54 5.83
C GLN A 70 0.94 14.96 4.38
N ARG A 71 1.99 14.49 3.70
CA ARG A 71 2.24 14.73 2.28
C ARG A 71 1.44 13.80 1.35
N GLY A 72 0.64 12.88 1.89
CA GLY A 72 -0.13 11.91 1.10
C GLY A 72 0.75 10.83 0.44
N VAL A 73 2.00 10.68 0.88
CA VAL A 73 2.91 9.66 0.34
C VAL A 73 2.48 8.31 0.88
N ARG A 74 2.18 7.39 -0.04
CA ARG A 74 1.77 6.01 0.31
C ARG A 74 2.98 5.10 0.34
N LYS A 75 2.94 4.09 1.21
CA LYS A 75 3.92 3.01 1.19
C LYS A 75 3.84 2.31 -0.18
N PRO A 76 4.98 2.04 -0.84
CA PRO A 76 4.98 1.49 -2.19
C PRO A 76 4.61 0.00 -2.23
N VAL A 77 4.74 -0.68 -1.10
CA VAL A 77 4.48 -2.12 -0.93
C VAL A 77 3.05 -2.32 -0.46
N ALA A 78 2.35 -3.26 -1.08
CA ALA A 78 0.99 -3.63 -0.69
C ALA A 78 0.98 -4.56 0.54
N PRO A 79 -0.12 -4.61 1.32
CA PRO A 79 -0.18 -5.45 2.52
C PRO A 79 0.08 -6.94 2.27
N ASN A 80 -0.33 -7.48 1.12
CA ASN A 80 -0.14 -8.88 0.72
C ASN A 80 1.32 -9.24 0.39
N GLU A 81 2.16 -8.24 0.09
CA GLU A 81 3.60 -8.41 -0.13
C GLU A 81 4.39 -8.39 1.18
N MET A 82 3.80 -7.86 2.26
CA MET A 82 4.46 -7.69 3.56
C MET A 82 4.00 -8.73 4.59
N TYR A 83 2.72 -9.09 4.59
CA TYR A 83 2.13 -10.02 5.54
C TYR A 83 1.75 -11.33 4.87
N SER A 84 1.82 -12.43 5.61
CA SER A 84 1.35 -13.74 5.16
C SER A 84 -0.18 -13.83 5.18
N GLU A 85 -0.80 -13.10 6.10
CA GLU A 85 -2.24 -13.11 6.34
C GLU A 85 -2.79 -11.68 6.56
N PRO A 86 -4.07 -11.44 6.27
CA PRO A 86 -4.69 -10.14 6.54
C PRO A 86 -4.81 -9.89 8.05
N ILE A 87 -4.06 -8.90 8.55
CA ILE A 87 -4.06 -8.55 9.99
C ILE A 87 -5.38 -7.90 10.43
N THR A 88 -6.08 -7.24 9.52
CA THR A 88 -7.32 -6.51 9.82
C THR A 88 -8.41 -6.85 8.81
N THR A 89 -9.67 -6.73 9.24
CA THR A 89 -10.85 -6.94 8.38
C THR A 89 -10.86 -6.02 7.16
N ALA A 90 -10.28 -4.83 7.26
CA ALA A 90 -10.13 -3.90 6.14
C ALA A 90 -9.14 -4.41 5.08
N MET A 91 -8.11 -5.17 5.48
CA MET A 91 -7.17 -5.79 4.54
C MET A 91 -7.80 -6.98 3.83
N ASP A 92 -8.59 -7.78 4.54
CA ASP A 92 -9.15 -9.04 4.05
C ASP A 92 -9.90 -8.91 2.71
N MET A 93 -10.66 -7.82 2.53
CA MET A 93 -11.44 -7.58 1.31
C MET A 93 -10.60 -7.54 0.01
N SER A 94 -9.37 -7.01 0.07
CA SER A 94 -8.50 -6.83 -1.10
C SER A 94 -7.17 -7.58 -0.99
N PHE A 95 -6.96 -8.33 0.09
CA PHE A 95 -5.70 -9.03 0.32
C PHE A 95 -5.40 -10.05 -0.79
N TRP A 96 -6.42 -10.83 -1.16
CA TRP A 96 -6.31 -11.94 -2.11
C TRP A 96 -6.41 -11.50 -3.59
N THR A 97 -6.71 -10.23 -3.87
CA THR A 97 -6.88 -9.78 -5.26
C THR A 97 -5.55 -9.67 -6.02
N ASN A 98 -4.45 -9.52 -5.30
CA ASN A 98 -3.10 -9.34 -5.84
C ASN A 98 -2.18 -10.54 -5.58
N ASP A 99 -2.74 -11.69 -5.23
CA ASP A 99 -1.97 -12.92 -5.04
C ASP A 99 -1.54 -13.45 -6.43
N PRO A 100 -0.22 -13.55 -6.71
CA PRO A 100 0.28 -14.00 -8.02
C PRO A 100 -0.19 -15.41 -8.40
N ASP A 101 -0.40 -16.29 -7.41
CA ASP A 101 -0.85 -17.66 -7.64
C ASP A 101 -2.35 -17.70 -8.03
N LEU A 102 -3.13 -16.75 -7.51
CA LEU A 102 -4.55 -16.58 -7.84
C LEU A 102 -4.78 -15.75 -9.11
N GLN A 103 -3.81 -14.96 -9.57
CA GLN A 103 -4.00 -14.14 -10.78
C GLN A 103 -4.03 -14.95 -12.08
N LEU A 104 -3.34 -16.09 -12.12
CA LEU A 104 -3.24 -16.95 -13.32
C LEU A 104 -4.26 -18.09 -13.33
N THR A 105 -5.06 -18.22 -12.28
CA THR A 105 -6.00 -19.34 -12.12
C THR A 105 -7.45 -18.88 -12.30
N ASP A 106 -8.27 -19.72 -12.93
CA ASP A 106 -9.73 -19.54 -13.02
C ASP A 106 -10.42 -19.91 -11.70
N TRP A 107 -9.87 -19.46 -10.57
CA TRP A 107 -10.38 -19.80 -9.23
C TRP A 107 -11.77 -19.23 -8.96
N TYR A 108 -12.22 -18.24 -9.76
CA TYR A 108 -13.59 -17.74 -9.72
C TYR A 108 -14.16 -17.50 -11.11
N LYS A 109 -15.43 -17.84 -11.28
CA LYS A 109 -16.17 -17.59 -12.52
C LYS A 109 -16.60 -16.13 -12.56
N LYS A 110 -15.88 -15.31 -13.31
CA LYS A 110 -16.29 -13.92 -13.59
C LYS A 110 -17.68 -13.93 -14.23
N ARG A 111 -18.66 -13.31 -13.56
CA ARG A 111 -19.99 -13.10 -14.14
C ARG A 111 -19.84 -12.19 -15.36
N SER A 112 -20.46 -12.53 -16.49
CA SER A 112 -20.49 -11.62 -17.63
C SER A 112 -21.25 -10.35 -17.23
N TYR A 113 -20.54 -9.26 -17.01
CA TYR A 113 -21.15 -7.96 -16.77
C TYR A 113 -21.63 -7.41 -18.11
N ARG A 114 -22.94 -7.20 -18.23
CA ARG A 114 -23.54 -6.49 -19.37
C ARG A 114 -23.90 -5.09 -18.87
N PRO A 115 -23.01 -4.09 -18.99
CA PRO A 115 -23.37 -2.73 -18.62
C PRO A 115 -24.60 -2.31 -19.42
N LYS A 116 -25.51 -1.57 -18.78
CA LYS A 116 -26.57 -0.90 -19.53
C LYS A 116 -25.88 0.14 -20.43
N PRO A 117 -26.11 0.13 -21.75
CA PRO A 117 -25.55 1.16 -22.62
C PRO A 117 -26.07 2.52 -22.18
N SER A 118 -25.21 3.55 -22.18
CA SER A 118 -25.67 4.93 -22.08
C SER A 118 -26.56 5.20 -23.28
N THR A 119 -27.84 5.42 -23.06
CA THR A 119 -28.75 5.83 -24.13
C THR A 119 -28.48 7.28 -24.50
N ASP A 120 -28.64 7.65 -25.78
CA ASP A 120 -28.47 9.04 -26.23
C ASP A 120 -29.36 10.00 -25.43
N ILE A 121 -30.56 9.55 -25.04
CA ILE A 121 -31.50 10.27 -24.16
C ILE A 121 -30.85 10.64 -22.82
N GLY A 122 -30.02 9.77 -22.24
CA GLY A 122 -29.31 10.04 -20.97
C GLY A 122 -28.34 11.21 -21.06
N GLY A 123 -27.76 11.48 -22.24
CA GLY A 123 -26.91 12.64 -22.48
C GLY A 123 -27.68 13.96 -22.65
N TYR A 124 -28.95 13.90 -23.09
CA TYR A 124 -29.80 15.09 -23.24
C TYR A 124 -30.53 15.50 -21.96
N VAL A 125 -30.79 14.57 -21.04
CA VAL A 125 -31.53 14.84 -19.78
C VAL A 125 -30.66 15.48 -18.70
N TYR A 126 -29.34 15.25 -18.70
CA TYR A 126 -28.42 15.88 -17.75
C TYR A 126 -27.60 16.98 -18.43
N ASN A 127 -28.15 18.20 -18.45
CA ASN A 127 -27.43 19.40 -18.84
C ASN A 127 -27.28 20.32 -17.62
N PRO A 128 -26.16 20.26 -16.87
CA PRO A 128 -25.96 21.10 -15.70
C PRO A 128 -25.70 22.59 -16.03
N ASN A 129 -25.63 22.95 -17.31
CA ASN A 129 -25.35 24.31 -17.79
C ASN A 129 -26.46 24.89 -18.71
N LYS A 130 -27.69 24.39 -18.61
CA LYS A 130 -28.89 25.06 -19.18
C LYS A 130 -29.90 25.36 -18.08
#